data_AF-A0A532TLV6-F1
#
_entry.id   AF-A0A532TLV6-F1
#
_cell.length_a   1.000
_cell.length_b   1.000
_cell.length_c   1.000
_cell.angle_alpha   90.00
_cell.angle_beta   90.00
_cell.angle_gamma   90.00
#
_symmetry.space_group_name_H-M   'P 1'
#
loop_
_entity.id
_entity.type
_entity.pdbx_description
1 polymer ?
#
loop_
_entity_poly.entity_id
_entity_poly.type
_entity_poly.pdbx_seq_one_letter_code
_entity_poly.pdbx_strand_id
1 'polypeptide(L)'
;MKTFKKTFKFVCDECGEFTTTVTEYCEKCGVKTIRKATNEDYTRYEMETLRVAKKSRIGSEAAEETKMIAERAEKVAEKARMVAEKAEIKAKDVSEKVVKKSKDIEKETEKAEKVAKTVAEKAEKATEKAEKAAEKAAEKAKRKAEKTKKVAEGAKKRAEKATKGVERIKEEAKTKAEKT
;
A
#
# COMPACT_ATOMS: atom_id res chain seq x y z
N MET A 1 -30.56 -65.73 -2.78
CA MET A 1 -31.49 -65.38 -1.69
C MET A 1 -32.24 -66.64 -1.29
N LYS A 2 -31.96 -67.22 -0.12
CA LYS A 2 -32.70 -68.39 0.36
C LYS A 2 -34.11 -67.93 0.71
N THR A 3 -35.09 -68.45 0.00
CA THR A 3 -36.52 -68.26 0.26
C THR A 3 -36.82 -68.61 1.70
N PHE A 4 -37.18 -67.61 2.52
CA PHE A 4 -37.76 -67.75 3.87
C PHE A 4 -39.18 -68.36 3.84
N LYS A 5 -39.48 -69.15 2.80
CA LYS A 5 -40.77 -69.83 2.63
C LYS A 5 -40.76 -71.04 3.55
N LYS A 6 -41.35 -70.91 4.75
CA LYS A 6 -42.20 -71.94 5.43
C LYS A 6 -42.25 -71.89 6.98
N THR A 7 -41.79 -70.84 7.67
CA THR A 7 -41.84 -70.87 9.16
C THR A 7 -43.06 -70.18 9.77
N PHE A 8 -43.52 -69.05 9.24
CA PHE A 8 -44.60 -68.27 9.88
C PHE A 8 -45.96 -68.62 9.32
N LYS A 9 -46.83 -69.29 10.08
CA LYS A 9 -48.14 -69.76 9.60
C LYS A 9 -49.27 -68.77 9.81
N PHE A 10 -49.04 -67.74 10.64
CA PHE A 10 -50.07 -66.80 11.06
C PHE A 10 -49.57 -65.35 11.03
N VAL A 11 -50.51 -64.41 10.90
CA VAL A 11 -50.27 -62.97 10.86
C VAL A 11 -51.32 -62.26 11.71
N CYS A 12 -50.91 -61.21 12.43
CA CYS A 12 -51.81 -60.32 13.15
C CYS A 12 -52.45 -59.30 12.19
N ASP A 13 -53.77 -59.13 12.25
CA ASP A 13 -54.50 -58.20 11.37
C ASP A 13 -54.22 -56.72 11.67
N GLU A 14 -53.95 -56.38 12.94
CA GLU A 14 -53.76 -55.00 13.37
C GLU A 14 -52.35 -54.47 13.08
N CYS A 15 -51.32 -55.28 13.36
CA CYS A 15 -49.93 -54.83 13.25
C CYS A 15 -49.11 -55.52 12.14
N GLY A 16 -49.70 -56.52 11.46
CA GLY A 16 -49.05 -57.26 10.38
C GLY A 16 -47.90 -58.17 10.83
N GLU A 17 -47.75 -58.42 12.14
CA GLU A 17 -46.66 -59.24 12.67
C GLU A 17 -46.89 -60.72 12.36
N PHE A 18 -45.86 -61.38 11.85
CA PHE A 18 -45.87 -62.79 11.53
C PHE A 18 -45.49 -63.64 12.73
N THR A 19 -46.21 -64.74 12.97
CA THR A 19 -45.90 -65.70 14.04
C THR A 19 -45.95 -67.15 13.53
N THR A 20 -45.18 -68.01 14.18
CA THR A 20 -45.09 -69.44 13.90
C THR A 20 -46.12 -70.27 14.68
N THR A 21 -46.66 -69.72 15.77
CA THR A 21 -47.62 -70.34 16.68
C THR A 21 -48.94 -69.57 16.71
N VAL A 22 -50.07 -70.28 16.90
CA VAL A 22 -51.34 -69.61 17.22
C VAL A 22 -51.30 -69.25 18.70
N THR A 23 -51.19 -67.97 19.00
CA THR A 23 -51.42 -67.44 20.34
C THR A 23 -52.80 -66.80 20.40
N GLU A 24 -53.40 -66.71 21.59
CA GLU A 24 -54.67 -65.98 21.74
C GLU A 24 -54.50 -64.48 21.49
N TYR A 25 -53.28 -63.93 21.63
CA TYR A 25 -52.97 -62.52 21.48
C TYR A 25 -51.67 -62.32 20.70
N CYS A 26 -51.59 -61.26 19.89
CA CYS A 26 -50.36 -60.88 19.20
C CYS A 26 -49.31 -60.35 20.20
N GLU A 27 -48.10 -60.90 20.17
CA GLU A 27 -47.02 -60.52 21.11
C GLU A 27 -46.55 -59.06 20.97
N LYS A 28 -46.77 -58.45 19.80
CA LYS A 28 -46.33 -57.06 19.52
C LYS A 28 -47.34 -56.00 19.91
N CYS A 29 -48.63 -56.28 19.75
CA CYS A 29 -49.70 -55.29 19.92
C CYS A 29 -50.82 -55.73 20.88
N GLY A 30 -50.79 -56.96 21.39
CA GLY A 30 -51.68 -57.45 22.44
C GLY A 30 -53.12 -57.76 22.01
N VAL A 31 -53.44 -57.74 20.71
CA VAL A 31 -54.83 -57.98 20.23
C VAL A 31 -55.10 -59.45 19.87
N LYS A 32 -56.37 -59.88 19.95
CA LYS A 32 -56.84 -61.26 19.68
C LYS A 32 -57.10 -61.59 18.20
N THR A 33 -56.46 -60.92 17.26
CA THR A 33 -56.80 -61.03 15.82
C THR A 33 -55.64 -61.63 15.03
N ILE A 34 -55.38 -62.93 15.27
CA ILE A 34 -54.37 -63.69 14.54
C ILE A 34 -55.06 -64.61 13.54
N ARG A 35 -54.71 -64.49 12.26
CA ARG A 35 -55.25 -65.33 11.17
C ARG A 35 -54.16 -66.07 10.43
N LYS A 36 -54.54 -67.04 9.59
CA LYS A 36 -53.59 -67.73 8.70
C LYS A 36 -53.02 -66.73 7.69
N ALA A 37 -51.70 -66.79 7.53
CA ALA A 37 -51.00 -65.97 6.55
C ALA A 37 -51.42 -66.39 5.12
N THR A 38 -51.69 -65.39 4.29
CA THR A 38 -51.98 -65.57 2.86
C THR A 38 -50.74 -65.24 2.03
N ASN A 39 -50.76 -65.62 0.75
CA ASN A 39 -49.67 -65.26 -0.17
C ASN A 39 -49.49 -63.73 -0.27
N GLU A 40 -50.56 -62.95 -0.20
CA GLU A 40 -50.52 -61.49 -0.25
C GLU A 40 -49.79 -60.90 0.97
N ASP A 41 -49.96 -61.50 2.14
CA ASP A 41 -49.26 -61.05 3.36
C ASP A 41 -47.75 -61.25 3.22
N TYR A 42 -47.32 -62.40 2.68
CA TYR A 42 -45.90 -62.64 2.43
C TYR A 42 -45.33 -61.68 1.38
N THR A 43 -46.08 -61.41 0.31
CA THR A 43 -45.66 -60.41 -0.69
C THR A 43 -45.53 -59.02 -0.07
N ARG A 44 -46.47 -58.62 0.80
CA ARG A 44 -46.40 -57.34 1.54
C ARG A 44 -45.16 -57.29 2.45
N TYR A 45 -44.87 -58.36 3.17
CA TYR A 45 -43.67 -58.46 4.02
C TYR A 45 -42.37 -58.40 3.21
N GLU A 46 -42.28 -59.12 2.10
CA GLU A 46 -41.11 -59.07 1.20
C GLU A 46 -40.92 -57.65 0.62
N MET A 47 -41.99 -56.98 0.21
CA MET A 47 -41.92 -55.60 -0.29
C MET A 47 -41.49 -54.61 0.79
N GLU A 48 -41.99 -54.75 2.02
CA GLU A 48 -41.63 -53.85 3.13
C GLU A 48 -40.19 -54.07 3.60
N THR A 49 -39.74 -55.32 3.69
CA THR A 49 -38.33 -55.62 4.00
C THR A 49 -37.37 -55.08 2.95
N LEU A 50 -37.72 -55.18 1.65
CA LEU A 50 -36.95 -54.56 0.57
C LEU A 50 -36.93 -53.03 0.70
N ARG A 51 -38.07 -52.41 1.04
CA ARG A 51 -38.18 -50.95 1.26
C ARG A 51 -37.28 -50.49 2.41
N VAL A 52 -37.33 -51.18 3.56
CA VAL A 52 -36.48 -50.89 4.73
C VAL A 52 -35.00 -51.08 4.40
N ALA A 53 -34.64 -52.17 3.71
CA ALA A 53 -33.26 -52.41 3.27
C ALA A 53 -32.75 -51.33 2.32
N LYS A 54 -33.58 -50.87 1.37
CA LYS A 54 -33.22 -49.78 0.45
C LYS A 54 -33.04 -48.45 1.18
N LYS A 55 -33.94 -48.13 2.12
CA LYS A 55 -33.84 -46.91 2.94
C LYS A 55 -32.58 -46.90 3.80
N SER A 56 -32.22 -48.04 4.39
CA SER A 56 -30.99 -48.21 5.18
C SER A 56 -29.73 -47.98 4.34
N ARG A 57 -29.67 -48.56 3.12
CA ARG A 57 -28.55 -48.34 2.18
C ARG A 57 -28.38 -46.88 1.80
N ILE A 58 -29.48 -46.21 1.45
CA ILE A 58 -29.45 -44.77 1.12
C ILE A 58 -28.93 -43.95 2.31
N GLY A 59 -29.34 -44.30 3.53
CA GLY A 59 -28.82 -43.67 4.75
C GLY A 59 -27.31 -43.86 4.95
N SER A 60 -26.80 -45.07 4.69
CA SER A 60 -25.36 -45.34 4.79
C SER A 60 -24.54 -44.64 3.70
N GLU A 61 -25.04 -44.61 2.47
CA GLU A 61 -24.38 -43.92 1.36
C GLU A 61 -24.33 -42.40 1.62
N ALA A 62 -25.44 -41.82 2.08
CA ALA A 62 -25.50 -40.41 2.44
C ALA A 62 -24.55 -40.05 3.62
N ALA A 63 -24.38 -40.95 4.58
CA ALA A 63 -23.45 -40.76 5.68
C ALA A 63 -21.99 -40.75 5.22
N GLU A 64 -21.60 -41.67 4.32
CA GLU A 64 -20.26 -41.71 3.72
C GLU A 64 -20.00 -40.49 2.83
N GLU A 65 -20.97 -40.06 2.03
CA GLU A 65 -20.86 -38.83 1.25
C GLU A 65 -20.67 -37.60 2.13
N THR A 66 -21.42 -37.49 3.23
CA THR A 66 -21.30 -36.39 4.19
C THR A 66 -19.91 -36.37 4.83
N LYS A 67 -19.35 -37.54 5.16
CA LYS A 67 -18.00 -37.66 5.70
C LYS A 67 -16.93 -37.21 4.70
N MET A 68 -17.03 -37.62 3.44
CA MET A 68 -16.12 -37.18 2.39
C MET A 68 -16.20 -35.66 2.16
N ILE A 69 -17.39 -35.08 2.25
CA ILE A 69 -17.59 -33.62 2.13
C ILE A 69 -16.95 -32.91 3.31
N ALA A 70 -17.12 -33.41 4.54
CA ALA A 70 -16.50 -32.84 5.73
C ALA A 70 -14.96 -32.85 5.63
N GLU A 71 -14.34 -33.97 5.25
CA GLU A 71 -12.89 -34.06 5.06
C GLU A 71 -12.37 -33.10 3.96
N ARG A 72 -13.14 -32.93 2.88
CA ARG A 72 -12.79 -31.95 1.84
C ARG A 72 -12.90 -30.52 2.35
N ALA A 73 -13.93 -30.21 3.12
CA ALA A 73 -14.11 -28.89 3.73
C ALA A 73 -12.97 -28.56 4.69
N GLU A 74 -12.52 -29.52 5.51
CA GLU A 74 -11.36 -29.34 6.39
C GLU A 74 -10.08 -29.06 5.60
N LYS A 75 -9.79 -29.83 4.53
CA LYS A 75 -8.63 -29.58 3.66
C LYS A 75 -8.66 -28.20 3.00
N VAL A 76 -9.86 -27.73 2.62
CA VAL A 76 -10.03 -26.38 2.06
C VAL A 76 -9.78 -25.32 3.13
N ALA A 77 -10.30 -25.52 4.35
CA ALA A 77 -10.10 -24.60 5.46
C ALA A 77 -8.61 -24.51 5.85
N GLU A 78 -7.88 -25.63 5.88
CA GLU A 78 -6.45 -25.66 6.16
C GLU A 78 -5.66 -24.87 5.10
N LYS A 79 -5.92 -25.12 3.81
CA LYS A 79 -5.29 -24.38 2.72
C LYS A 79 -5.57 -22.87 2.81
N ALA A 80 -6.81 -22.50 3.13
CA ALA A 80 -7.18 -21.09 3.30
C ALA A 80 -6.40 -20.43 4.44
N ARG A 81 -6.23 -21.13 5.58
CA ARG A 81 -5.40 -20.65 6.70
C ARG A 81 -3.94 -20.45 6.30
N MET A 82 -3.34 -21.43 5.61
CA MET A 82 -1.96 -21.31 5.13
C MET A 82 -1.75 -20.14 4.17
N VAL A 83 -2.73 -19.88 3.29
CA VAL A 83 -2.69 -18.74 2.36
C VAL A 83 -2.79 -17.43 3.13
N ALA A 84 -3.68 -17.34 4.11
CA ALA A 84 -3.83 -16.16 4.96
C ALA A 84 -2.54 -15.84 5.74
N GLU A 85 -1.92 -16.85 6.35
CA GLU A 85 -0.66 -16.69 7.09
C GLU A 85 0.48 -16.21 6.17
N LYS A 86 0.63 -16.82 4.98
CA LYS A 86 1.62 -16.38 3.98
C LYS A 86 1.38 -14.94 3.52
N ALA A 87 0.12 -14.54 3.36
CA ALA A 87 -0.24 -13.17 2.98
C ALA A 87 0.14 -12.19 4.09
N GLU A 88 -0.11 -12.53 5.36
CA GLU A 88 0.25 -11.70 6.50
C GLU A 88 1.77 -11.51 6.63
N ILE A 89 2.55 -12.60 6.50
CA ILE A 89 4.02 -12.54 6.55
C ILE A 89 4.54 -11.62 5.43
N LYS A 90 4.06 -11.81 4.19
CA LYS A 90 4.46 -10.95 3.06
C LYS A 90 4.08 -9.49 3.28
N ALA A 91 2.90 -9.22 3.83
CA ALA A 91 2.47 -7.86 4.13
C ALA A 91 3.39 -7.19 5.16
N LYS A 92 3.75 -7.90 6.23
CA LYS A 92 4.72 -7.43 7.24
C LYS A 92 6.08 -7.13 6.60
N ASP A 93 6.64 -8.05 5.84
CA ASP A 93 7.93 -7.86 5.15
C ASP A 93 7.95 -6.64 4.23
N VAL A 94 6.89 -6.44 3.44
CA VAL A 94 6.76 -5.28 2.55
C VAL A 94 6.67 -4.00 3.38
N SER A 95 5.85 -4.00 4.44
CA SER A 95 5.70 -2.83 5.31
C SER A 95 7.02 -2.42 5.97
N GLU A 96 7.82 -3.37 6.47
CA GLU A 96 9.12 -3.08 7.07
C GLU A 96 10.12 -2.51 6.06
N LYS A 97 10.15 -3.04 4.84
CA LYS A 97 11.00 -2.53 3.76
C LYS A 97 10.63 -1.10 3.38
N VAL A 98 9.33 -0.79 3.31
CA VAL A 98 8.84 0.57 3.02
C VAL A 98 9.22 1.54 4.14
N VAL A 99 9.06 1.14 5.41
CA VAL A 99 9.45 1.97 6.57
C VAL A 99 10.95 2.25 6.56
N LYS A 100 11.81 1.24 6.29
CA LYS A 100 13.26 1.43 6.21
C LYS A 100 13.63 2.42 5.10
N LYS A 101 13.14 2.21 3.88
CA LYS A 101 13.40 3.12 2.75
C LYS A 101 12.92 4.55 3.02
N SER A 102 11.78 4.72 3.67
CA SER A 102 11.25 6.04 4.00
C SER A 102 12.17 6.79 4.97
N LYS A 103 12.69 6.10 5.99
CA LYS A 103 13.67 6.68 6.92
C LYS A 103 14.99 7.05 6.22
N ASP A 104 15.43 6.26 5.25
CA ASP A 104 16.64 6.57 4.48
C ASP A 104 16.44 7.82 3.61
N ILE A 105 15.28 7.94 2.95
CA ILE A 105 14.91 9.13 2.16
C ILE A 105 14.85 10.37 3.07
N GLU A 106 14.26 10.27 4.26
CA GLU A 106 14.16 11.37 5.21
C GLU A 106 15.54 11.88 5.62
N LYS A 107 16.48 10.96 5.93
CA LYS A 107 17.87 11.32 6.24
C LYS A 107 18.59 11.99 5.09
N GLU A 108 18.43 11.50 3.87
CA GLU A 108 19.05 12.10 2.67
C GLU A 108 18.44 13.47 2.37
N THR A 109 17.13 13.65 2.60
CA THR A 109 16.45 14.94 2.46
C THR A 109 17.00 15.96 3.47
N GLU A 110 17.17 15.56 4.73
CA GLU A 110 17.73 16.43 5.76
C GLU A 110 19.18 16.85 5.43
N LYS A 111 20.00 15.92 4.91
CA LYS A 111 21.35 16.24 4.43
C LYS A 111 21.31 17.23 3.27
N ALA A 112 20.44 17.01 2.29
CA ALA A 112 20.28 17.90 1.14
C ALA A 112 19.87 19.33 1.59
N GLU A 113 18.95 19.45 2.54
CA GLU A 113 18.57 20.75 3.12
C GLU A 113 19.73 21.45 3.81
N LYS A 114 20.54 20.73 4.60
CA LYS A 114 21.73 21.29 5.26
C LYS A 114 22.76 21.80 4.25
N VAL A 115 22.98 21.03 3.17
CA VAL A 115 23.87 21.46 2.08
C VAL A 115 23.32 22.70 1.38
N ALA A 116 22.02 22.72 1.06
CA ALA A 116 21.37 23.86 0.41
C ALA A 116 21.50 25.14 1.27
N LYS A 117 21.23 25.05 2.58
CA LYS A 117 21.42 26.18 3.52
C LYS A 117 22.87 26.67 3.54
N THR A 118 23.82 25.76 3.63
CA THR A 118 25.26 26.11 3.63
C THR A 118 25.69 26.81 2.34
N VAL A 119 25.18 26.33 1.19
CA VAL A 119 25.46 26.93 -0.12
C VAL A 119 24.84 28.32 -0.21
N ALA A 120 23.59 28.49 0.23
CA ALA A 120 22.91 29.78 0.27
C ALA A 120 23.68 30.80 1.13
N GLU A 121 24.07 30.44 2.36
CA GLU A 121 24.84 31.32 3.24
C GLU A 121 26.21 31.71 2.65
N LYS A 122 26.89 30.78 1.97
CA LYS A 122 28.16 31.07 1.29
C LYS A 122 27.96 32.01 0.10
N ALA A 123 26.89 31.82 -0.66
CA ALA A 123 26.54 32.70 -1.78
C ALA A 123 26.27 34.12 -1.27
N GLU A 124 25.43 34.27 -0.24
CA GLU A 124 25.15 35.58 0.36
C GLU A 124 26.43 36.30 0.84
N LYS A 125 27.30 35.59 1.56
CA LYS A 125 28.59 36.15 2.01
C LYS A 125 29.51 36.54 0.84
N ALA A 126 29.48 35.79 -0.27
CA ALA A 126 30.24 36.12 -1.46
C ALA A 126 29.68 37.38 -2.13
N THR A 127 28.36 37.49 -2.25
CA THR A 127 27.67 38.66 -2.80
C THR A 127 27.99 39.91 -1.98
N GLU A 128 27.87 39.84 -0.65
CA GLU A 128 28.17 40.98 0.24
C GLU A 128 29.64 41.44 0.12
N LYS A 129 30.58 40.49 0.01
CA LYS A 129 32.00 40.81 -0.23
C LYS A 129 32.22 41.48 -1.58
N ALA A 130 31.53 41.01 -2.63
CA ALA A 130 31.63 41.58 -3.97
C ALA A 130 31.07 43.01 -3.99
N GLU A 131 29.92 43.25 -3.36
CA GLU A 131 29.32 44.59 -3.23
C GLU A 131 30.25 45.54 -2.49
N LYS A 132 30.78 45.14 -1.34
CA LYS A 132 31.75 45.95 -0.58
C LYS A 132 33.02 46.26 -1.38
N ALA A 133 33.48 45.32 -2.20
CA ALA A 133 34.64 45.54 -3.07
C ALA A 133 34.32 46.53 -4.20
N ALA A 134 33.15 46.39 -4.82
CA ALA A 134 32.67 47.30 -5.86
C ALA A 134 32.49 48.72 -5.33
N GLU A 135 31.89 48.88 -4.15
CA GLU A 135 31.71 50.20 -3.50
C GLU A 135 33.05 50.87 -3.22
N LYS A 136 34.03 50.14 -2.65
CA LYS A 136 35.39 50.65 -2.43
C LYS A 136 36.09 51.05 -3.73
N ALA A 137 35.89 50.29 -4.81
CA ALA A 137 36.45 50.61 -6.12
C ALA A 137 35.83 51.88 -6.70
N ALA A 138 34.50 52.01 -6.61
CA ALA A 138 33.76 53.20 -7.04
C ALA A 138 34.19 54.46 -6.27
N GLU A 139 34.33 54.37 -4.94
CA GLU A 139 34.84 55.45 -4.08
C GLU A 139 36.25 55.90 -4.50
N LYS A 140 37.16 54.95 -4.73
CA LYS A 140 38.52 55.26 -5.22
C LYS A 140 38.51 55.93 -6.59
N ALA A 141 37.63 55.47 -7.49
CA ALA A 141 37.48 56.05 -8.82
C ALA A 141 36.97 57.50 -8.74
N LYS A 142 35.93 57.77 -7.93
CA LYS A 142 35.42 59.12 -7.67
C LYS A 142 36.50 60.05 -7.15
N ARG A 143 37.26 59.63 -6.12
CA ARG A 143 38.37 60.41 -5.56
C ARG A 143 39.46 60.71 -6.59
N LYS A 144 39.81 59.75 -7.45
CA LYS A 144 40.77 59.99 -8.54
C LYS A 144 40.22 61.00 -9.55
N ALA A 145 38.97 60.85 -9.97
CA ALA A 145 38.34 61.77 -10.90
C ALA A 145 38.29 63.21 -10.36
N GLU A 146 37.95 63.38 -9.08
CA GLU A 146 37.98 64.68 -8.39
C GLU A 146 39.38 65.31 -8.38
N LYS A 147 40.42 64.53 -8.06
CA LYS A 147 41.81 65.00 -8.11
C LYS A 147 42.18 65.45 -9.53
N THR A 148 41.85 64.66 -10.54
CA THR A 148 42.12 65.00 -11.95
C THR A 148 41.40 66.30 -12.35
N LYS A 149 40.13 66.49 -11.95
CA LYS A 149 39.42 67.75 -12.18
C LYS A 149 40.13 68.95 -11.55
N LYS A 150 40.55 68.84 -10.29
CA LYS A 150 41.29 69.91 -9.59
C LYS A 150 42.63 70.25 -10.27
N VAL A 151 43.35 69.23 -10.74
CA VAL A 151 44.60 69.41 -11.49
C VAL A 151 44.33 70.14 -12.82
N ALA A 152 43.31 69.72 -13.57
CA ALA A 152 42.91 70.34 -14.83
C ALA A 152 42.49 71.81 -14.64
N GLU A 153 41.70 72.11 -13.62
CA GLU A 153 41.34 73.48 -13.22
C GLU A 153 42.58 74.33 -12.90
N GLY A 154 43.53 73.79 -12.13
CA GLY A 154 44.79 74.47 -11.81
C GLY A 154 45.65 74.76 -13.04
N ALA A 155 45.73 73.80 -13.97
CA ALA A 155 46.43 73.96 -15.24
C ALA A 155 45.79 75.05 -16.12
N LYS A 156 44.45 75.06 -16.23
CA LYS A 156 43.71 76.12 -16.94
C LYS A 156 44.02 77.50 -16.36
N LYS A 157 43.94 77.67 -15.04
CA LYS A 157 44.26 78.96 -14.37
C LYS A 157 45.70 79.40 -14.63
N ARG A 158 46.67 78.48 -14.64
CA ARG A 158 48.07 78.81 -14.97
C ARG A 158 48.24 79.23 -16.43
N ALA A 159 47.60 78.53 -17.37
CA ALA A 159 47.61 78.90 -18.78
C ALA A 159 46.97 80.29 -19.01
N GLU A 160 45.88 80.59 -18.32
CA GLU A 160 45.21 81.89 -18.39
C GLU A 160 46.08 83.03 -17.82
N LYS A 161 46.82 82.76 -16.73
CA LYS A 161 47.79 83.73 -16.19
C LYS A 161 48.98 83.94 -17.14
N ALA A 162 49.50 82.87 -17.74
CA ALA A 162 50.61 82.94 -18.68
C ALA A 162 50.23 83.75 -19.93
N THR A 163 49.05 83.49 -20.51
CA THR A 163 48.53 84.26 -21.66
C THR A 163 48.35 85.74 -21.32
N LYS A 164 47.72 86.08 -20.19
CA LYS A 164 47.62 87.48 -19.71
C LYS A 164 48.99 88.13 -19.49
N GLY A 165 49.97 87.38 -19.00
CA GLY A 165 51.35 87.85 -18.84
C GLY A 165 52.03 88.16 -20.18
N VAL A 166 51.85 87.28 -21.17
CA VAL A 166 52.36 87.48 -22.54
C VAL A 166 51.71 88.71 -23.18
N GLU A 167 50.40 88.91 -23.02
CA GLU A 167 49.72 90.10 -23.53
C GLU A 167 50.26 91.38 -22.91
N ARG A 168 50.50 91.39 -21.59
CA ARG A 168 51.13 92.52 -20.91
C ARG A 168 52.53 92.83 -21.44
N ILE A 169 53.36 91.81 -21.65
CA ILE A 169 54.70 91.99 -22.24
C ILE A 169 54.60 92.56 -23.66
N LYS A 170 53.61 92.11 -24.44
CA LYS A 170 53.37 92.58 -25.81
C LYS A 170 52.94 94.05 -25.85
N GLU A 171 52.07 94.46 -24.93
CA GLU A 171 51.64 95.85 -24.75
C GLU A 171 52.78 96.75 -24.23
N GLU A 172 53.58 96.27 -23.27
CA GLU A 172 54.79 96.98 -22.80
C GLU A 172 55.85 97.13 -23.90
N ALA A 173 55.98 96.14 -24.79
CA ALA A 173 56.89 96.22 -25.93
C ALA A 173 56.41 97.24 -26.98
N LYS A 174 55.09 97.27 -27.27
CA LYS A 174 54.49 98.28 -28.17
C LYS A 174 54.66 99.70 -27.64
N THR A 175 54.32 99.93 -26.38
CA THR A 175 54.41 101.26 -25.75
C THR A 175 55.85 101.77 -25.62
N LYS A 176 56.85 100.88 -25.57
CA LYS A 176 58.28 101.25 -25.66
C LYS A 176 58.72 101.54 -27.10
N ALA A 177 58.23 100.78 -28.07
CA ALA A 177 58.51 101.00 -29.48
C ALA A 177 57.92 102.33 -30.02
N GLU A 178 56.80 102.80 -29.45
CA GLU A 178 56.16 104.08 -29.81
C GLU A 178 56.83 105.31 -29.14
N LYS A 179 57.76 105.10 -28.20
CA LYS A 179 58.48 106.17 -27.47
C LYS A 179 59.94 106.35 -27.89
N THR A 180 60.37 105.67 -28.96
CA THR A 180 61.72 105.76 -29.55
C THR A 180 61.61 106.33 -30.95
#